data_AF-A0AAJ1HAL6-F1
#
_entry.id   AF-A0AAJ1HAL6-F1
#
_cell.length_a   1.000
_cell.length_b   1.000
_cell.length_c   1.000
_cell.angle_alpha   90.00
_cell.angle_beta   90.00
_cell.angle_gamma   90.00
#
_symmetry.space_group_name_H-M   'P 1'
#
loop_
_entity.id
_entity.type
_entity.pdbx_description
1 polymer ?
#
loop_
_entity_poly.entity_id
_entity_poly.type
_entity_poly.pdbx_seq_one_letter_code
_entity_poly.pdbx_strand_id
1 'polypeptide(L)'
;MTTVRPAALAVLLALLTTILLGGCTRGFLETPPPKGSEDALGALLDDLRTLPDVAGAEGDVRQVDEKDHPTDWLADVTVQARSSDLGVAAAVRSAASARGAHPVPGTTLIVDLSVPAGDDRAAGVVDPLDAGLVDVADRLRTESFVRAVRADRYATRVTAVDLPSWTDTVRRVRADAGGRSVTVESGDSSVEVDALQPGQAVLGVLDRVGARDVRSEAGTRYDRSVDGGPARPSLRATVPDPAATAAVLATTPDEAAEAGTAPRTAFSLTGPGGAEATTEGLLGLPLGSAEPQDLEAPALPWAPADVTAETEAVRSFAAQSVERTGVAAEVTTTIEPCAVGREALGNEQGTRAVASAVVPVFTRYRDAQVPFDRVTATWTAAGLTMSGRASGLDLWTADDPTPHGVASADIRGTTEGISLHVRSVCAR
;
A
#
# COMPACT_ATOMS: atom_id res chain seq x y z
N MET A 1 -24.72 -33.38 -63.09
CA MET A 1 -23.78 -33.96 -62.10
C MET A 1 -22.59 -33.03 -61.97
N THR A 2 -22.68 -32.04 -61.09
CA THR A 2 -21.59 -31.10 -60.78
C THR A 2 -20.90 -31.61 -59.52
N THR A 3 -19.72 -32.17 -59.73
CA THR A 3 -18.81 -32.64 -58.67
C THR A 3 -18.33 -31.43 -57.86
N VAL A 4 -18.86 -31.28 -56.65
CA VAL A 4 -18.34 -30.35 -55.65
C VAL A 4 -16.96 -30.86 -55.22
N ARG A 5 -15.91 -30.05 -55.46
CA ARG A 5 -14.52 -30.41 -55.16
C ARG A 5 -14.33 -30.61 -53.64
N PRO A 6 -13.74 -31.73 -53.19
CA PRO A 6 -13.55 -32.05 -51.77
C PRO A 6 -12.65 -31.06 -51.00
N ALA A 7 -11.92 -30.18 -51.70
CA ALA A 7 -11.07 -29.17 -51.09
C ALA A 7 -11.86 -28.00 -50.46
N ALA A 8 -13.03 -27.64 -51.01
CA ALA A 8 -13.82 -26.51 -50.48
C ALA A 8 -14.51 -26.86 -49.15
N LEU A 9 -14.89 -28.12 -48.96
CA LEU A 9 -15.51 -28.61 -47.73
C LEU A 9 -14.49 -28.72 -46.60
N ALA A 10 -13.24 -29.09 -46.91
CA ALA A 10 -12.16 -29.22 -45.93
C ALA A 10 -11.69 -27.86 -45.38
N VAL A 11 -11.65 -26.82 -46.23
CA VAL A 11 -11.31 -25.45 -45.79
C VAL A 11 -12.42 -24.86 -44.92
N LEU A 12 -13.68 -25.09 -45.26
CA LEU A 12 -14.81 -24.61 -44.45
C LEU A 12 -14.88 -25.33 -43.10
N LEU A 13 -14.61 -26.64 -43.06
CA LEU A 13 -14.55 -27.40 -41.81
C LEU A 13 -13.37 -26.95 -40.93
N ALA A 14 -12.20 -26.68 -41.53
CA ALA A 14 -11.01 -26.22 -40.81
C ALA A 14 -11.18 -24.79 -40.24
N LEU A 15 -11.90 -23.91 -40.94
CA LEU A 15 -12.26 -22.59 -40.42
C LEU A 15 -13.28 -22.68 -39.28
N LEU A 16 -14.27 -23.58 -39.39
CA LEU A 16 -15.24 -23.79 -38.30
C LEU A 16 -14.62 -24.42 -37.07
N THR A 17 -13.69 -25.38 -37.21
CA THR A 17 -12.98 -25.93 -36.04
C THR A 17 -12.03 -24.92 -35.41
N THR A 18 -11.36 -24.03 -36.15
CA THR A 18 -10.55 -22.97 -35.54
C THR A 18 -11.38 -21.91 -34.82
N ILE A 19 -12.58 -21.58 -35.31
CA ILE A 19 -13.50 -20.65 -34.63
C ILE A 19 -14.16 -21.31 -33.40
N LEU A 20 -14.50 -22.60 -33.47
CA LEU A 20 -15.10 -23.35 -32.35
C LEU A 20 -14.08 -23.77 -31.28
N LEU A 21 -12.82 -24.05 -31.65
CA LEU A 21 -11.75 -24.36 -30.69
C LEU A 21 -11.08 -23.09 -30.12
N GLY A 22 -11.10 -21.97 -30.84
CA GLY A 22 -10.62 -20.67 -30.34
C GLY A 22 -11.63 -19.95 -29.43
N GLY A 23 -12.93 -20.21 -29.60
CA GLY A 23 -14.00 -19.59 -28.82
C GLY A 23 -14.33 -20.28 -27.49
N CYS A 24 -13.84 -21.51 -27.26
CA CYS A 24 -14.28 -22.33 -26.11
C CYS A 24 -13.25 -22.51 -24.99
N THR A 25 -12.08 -21.86 -25.04
CA THR A 25 -11.08 -21.96 -23.96
C THR A 25 -10.79 -20.66 -23.21
N ARG A 26 -11.32 -19.51 -23.65
CA ARG A 26 -11.20 -18.22 -22.93
C ARG A 26 -12.49 -17.72 -22.26
N GLY A 27 -13.66 -18.20 -22.68
CA GLY A 27 -14.94 -17.54 -22.37
C GLY A 27 -15.74 -18.10 -21.18
N PHE A 28 -15.29 -19.13 -20.46
CA PHE A 28 -16.15 -19.80 -19.47
C PHE A 28 -15.76 -19.60 -18.00
N LEU A 29 -14.62 -18.98 -17.70
CA LEU A 29 -14.17 -18.72 -16.33
C LEU A 29 -13.63 -17.28 -16.10
N GLU A 30 -13.39 -16.50 -17.16
CA GLU A 30 -12.92 -15.12 -17.05
C GLU A 30 -14.12 -14.16 -17.10
N THR A 31 -14.34 -13.39 -16.02
CA THR A 31 -15.26 -12.23 -16.07
C THR A 31 -14.82 -11.31 -17.22
N PRO A 32 -15.71 -10.85 -18.12
CA PRO A 32 -15.32 -9.92 -19.17
C PRO A 32 -14.95 -8.55 -18.56
N PRO A 33 -14.05 -7.78 -19.20
CA PRO A 33 -13.68 -6.45 -18.72
C PRO A 33 -14.89 -5.53 -18.60
N PRO A 34 -14.85 -4.53 -17.70
CA PRO A 34 -15.95 -3.60 -17.51
C PRO A 34 -16.33 -2.94 -18.83
N LYS A 35 -17.63 -2.79 -19.08
CA LYS A 35 -18.13 -2.29 -20.35
C LYS A 35 -17.56 -0.90 -20.66
N GLY A 36 -16.87 -0.79 -21.79
CA GLY A 36 -16.27 0.47 -22.26
C GLY A 36 -14.91 0.80 -21.65
N SER A 37 -14.35 -0.04 -20.78
CA SER A 37 -13.01 0.14 -20.20
C SER A 37 -11.93 0.08 -21.28
N GLU A 38 -11.94 -0.93 -22.14
CA GLU A 38 -10.94 -1.08 -23.22
C GLU A 38 -10.96 0.09 -24.20
N ASP A 39 -12.15 0.54 -24.63
CA ASP A 39 -12.30 1.70 -25.51
C ASP A 39 -11.82 3.00 -24.84
N ALA A 40 -12.16 3.18 -23.55
CA ALA A 40 -11.74 4.35 -22.77
C ALA A 40 -10.23 4.36 -22.54
N LEU A 41 -9.62 3.20 -22.26
CA LEU A 41 -8.18 3.04 -22.15
C LEU A 41 -7.51 3.35 -23.48
N GLY A 42 -8.01 2.81 -24.61
CA GLY A 42 -7.48 3.11 -25.94
C GLY A 42 -7.46 4.61 -26.23
N ALA A 43 -8.56 5.30 -25.92
CA ALA A 43 -8.66 6.74 -26.10
C ALA A 43 -7.75 7.54 -25.14
N LEU A 44 -7.53 7.07 -23.90
CA LEU A 44 -6.54 7.65 -22.99
C LEU A 44 -5.13 7.48 -23.53
N LEU A 45 -4.77 6.29 -24.01
CA LEU A 45 -3.45 6.01 -24.58
C LEU A 45 -3.18 6.88 -25.82
N ASP A 46 -4.18 7.08 -26.67
CA ASP A 46 -4.06 7.96 -27.84
C ASP A 46 -3.79 9.40 -27.42
N ASP A 47 -4.53 9.94 -26.44
CA ASP A 47 -4.28 11.29 -25.93
C ASP A 47 -2.87 11.42 -25.34
N LEU A 48 -2.42 10.43 -24.56
CA LEU A 48 -1.07 10.42 -23.98
C LEU A 48 0.02 10.40 -25.06
N ARG A 49 -0.16 9.66 -26.16
CA ARG A 49 0.78 9.61 -27.29
C ARG A 49 0.89 10.93 -28.05
N THR A 50 -0.12 11.81 -27.96
CA THR A 50 -0.06 13.15 -28.58
C THR A 50 0.76 14.16 -27.77
N LEU A 51 1.10 13.85 -26.52
CA LEU A 51 1.87 14.75 -25.68
C LEU A 51 3.31 14.89 -26.23
N PRO A 52 3.85 16.12 -26.32
CA PRO A 52 5.12 16.37 -27.02
C PRO A 52 6.31 15.65 -26.39
N ASP A 53 6.35 15.53 -25.06
CA ASP A 53 7.45 14.92 -24.32
C ASP A 53 7.25 13.43 -24.04
N VAL A 54 6.23 12.81 -24.64
CA VAL A 54 5.96 11.37 -24.56
C VAL A 54 6.53 10.65 -25.78
N ALA A 55 7.36 9.64 -25.52
CA ALA A 55 7.93 8.75 -26.52
C ALA A 55 6.96 7.63 -26.90
N GLY A 56 6.22 7.11 -25.93
CA GLY A 56 5.24 6.04 -26.08
C GLY A 56 4.28 5.97 -24.90
N ALA A 57 3.12 5.38 -25.15
CA ALA A 57 2.19 4.99 -24.10
C ALA A 57 1.56 3.66 -24.48
N GLU A 58 1.56 2.73 -23.55
CA GLU A 58 0.98 1.39 -23.67
C GLU A 58 0.17 1.10 -22.42
N GLY A 59 -0.80 0.19 -22.52
CA GLY A 59 -1.59 -0.20 -21.37
C GLY A 59 -2.49 -1.38 -21.64
N ASP A 60 -3.00 -1.95 -20.56
CA ASP A 60 -3.89 -3.11 -20.59
C ASP A 60 -4.95 -3.02 -19.49
N VAL A 61 -6.09 -3.68 -19.71
CA VAL A 61 -7.15 -3.85 -18.70
C VAL A 61 -7.07 -5.29 -18.19
N ARG A 62 -6.73 -5.46 -16.93
CA ARG A 62 -6.59 -6.79 -16.32
C ARG A 62 -7.32 -6.92 -14.99
N GLN A 63 -7.65 -8.15 -14.63
CA GLN A 63 -8.20 -8.45 -13.30
C GLN A 63 -7.10 -8.36 -12.24
N VAL A 64 -7.48 -7.94 -11.04
CA VAL A 64 -6.59 -7.92 -9.86
C VAL A 64 -6.23 -9.36 -9.48
N ASP A 65 -7.25 -10.20 -9.28
CA ASP A 65 -7.11 -11.62 -8.95
C ASP A 65 -8.31 -12.38 -9.52
N GLU A 66 -8.10 -13.23 -10.52
CA GLU A 66 -9.16 -14.01 -11.19
C GLU A 66 -9.92 -14.95 -10.24
N LYS A 67 -9.33 -15.29 -9.09
CA LYS A 67 -9.86 -16.26 -8.15
C LYS A 67 -10.52 -15.60 -6.94
N ASP A 68 -9.80 -14.68 -6.31
CA ASP A 68 -10.21 -14.11 -5.03
C ASP A 68 -10.92 -12.75 -5.20
N HIS A 69 -10.64 -12.03 -6.29
CA HIS A 69 -11.21 -10.71 -6.62
C HIS A 69 -11.67 -10.62 -8.09
N PRO A 70 -12.56 -11.51 -8.57
CA PRO A 70 -12.88 -11.65 -9.99
C PRO A 70 -13.67 -10.47 -10.59
N THR A 71 -14.06 -9.50 -9.76
CA THR A 71 -14.77 -8.27 -10.15
C THR A 71 -13.89 -7.03 -10.12
N ASP A 72 -12.65 -7.15 -9.64
CA ASP A 72 -11.79 -6.00 -9.41
C ASP A 72 -10.83 -5.88 -10.58
N TRP A 73 -10.85 -4.71 -11.24
CA TRP A 73 -10.12 -4.47 -12.48
C TRP A 73 -9.14 -3.31 -12.35
N LEU A 74 -8.00 -3.47 -13.00
CA LEU A 74 -6.96 -2.46 -13.12
C LEU A 74 -6.84 -2.06 -14.58
N ALA A 75 -6.68 -0.75 -14.82
CA ALA A 75 -6.18 -0.23 -16.07
C ALA A 75 -4.73 0.19 -15.84
N ASP A 76 -3.79 -0.63 -16.28
CA ASP A 76 -2.36 -0.35 -16.14
C ASP A 76 -1.88 0.42 -17.37
N VAL A 77 -1.30 1.59 -17.16
CA VAL A 77 -0.75 2.44 -18.22
C VAL A 77 0.72 2.66 -17.96
N THR A 78 1.57 2.32 -18.92
CA THR A 78 2.98 2.69 -18.91
C THR A 78 3.22 3.81 -19.92
N VAL A 79 3.76 4.93 -19.46
CA VAL A 79 4.14 6.07 -20.31
C VAL A 79 5.66 6.19 -20.32
N GLN A 80 6.26 6.28 -21.50
CA GLN A 80 7.70 6.54 -21.64
C GLN A 80 7.93 8.00 -22.02
N ALA A 81 8.69 8.73 -21.21
CA ALA A 81 9.10 10.10 -21.52
C ALA A 81 10.27 10.13 -22.50
N ARG A 82 10.37 11.23 -23.27
CA ARG A 82 11.51 11.52 -24.16
C ARG A 82 12.71 12.09 -23.41
N SER A 83 12.46 12.83 -22.33
CA SER A 83 13.47 13.53 -21.56
C SER A 83 13.46 13.07 -20.10
N SER A 84 14.53 13.40 -19.38
CA SER A 84 14.66 13.09 -17.95
C SER A 84 13.86 14.04 -17.04
N ASP A 85 13.22 15.07 -17.61
CA ASP A 85 12.43 16.08 -16.91
C ASP A 85 11.06 15.53 -16.49
N LEU A 86 10.74 15.66 -15.21
CA LEU A 86 9.46 15.24 -14.64
C LEU A 86 8.31 16.23 -14.90
N GLY A 87 8.56 17.36 -15.58
CA GLY A 87 7.49 18.25 -16.06
C GLY A 87 6.43 17.54 -16.91
N VAL A 88 6.80 16.47 -17.62
CA VAL A 88 5.86 15.63 -18.38
C VAL A 88 4.79 14.97 -17.49
N ALA A 89 5.06 14.73 -16.21
CA ALA A 89 4.10 14.16 -15.27
C ALA A 89 2.86 15.03 -15.11
N ALA A 90 3.01 16.36 -15.09
CA ALA A 90 1.88 17.28 -15.02
C ALA A 90 0.99 17.20 -16.28
N ALA A 91 1.60 17.02 -17.45
CA ALA A 91 0.87 16.85 -18.71
C ALA A 91 0.11 15.51 -18.75
N VAL A 92 0.76 14.43 -18.32
CA VAL A 92 0.13 13.09 -18.21
C VAL A 92 -1.06 13.14 -17.23
N ARG A 93 -0.87 13.73 -16.05
CA ARG A 93 -1.93 13.90 -15.05
C ARG A 93 -3.10 14.74 -15.58
N SER A 94 -2.81 15.81 -16.30
CA SER A 94 -3.83 16.67 -16.93
C SER A 94 -4.64 15.90 -17.98
N ALA A 95 -3.97 15.12 -18.84
CA ALA A 95 -4.63 14.29 -19.85
C ALA A 95 -5.55 13.23 -19.23
N ALA A 96 -5.11 12.56 -18.15
CA ALA A 96 -5.95 11.63 -17.41
C ALA A 96 -7.16 12.34 -16.77
N SER A 97 -6.92 13.46 -16.08
CA SER A 97 -7.97 14.21 -15.35
C SER A 97 -9.01 14.84 -16.28
N ALA A 98 -8.64 15.19 -17.51
CA ALA A 98 -9.56 15.72 -18.51
C ALA A 98 -10.69 14.75 -18.90
N ARG A 99 -10.51 13.44 -18.64
CA ARG A 99 -11.54 12.41 -18.85
C ARG A 99 -12.50 12.24 -17.67
N GLY A 100 -12.30 12.98 -16.58
CA GLY A 100 -13.12 12.94 -15.36
C GLY A 100 -12.52 12.08 -14.25
N ALA A 101 -13.32 11.85 -13.19
CA ALA A 101 -12.88 11.14 -11.98
C ALA A 101 -12.55 9.66 -12.21
N HIS A 102 -13.15 9.04 -13.24
CA HIS A 102 -12.89 7.65 -13.64
C HIS A 102 -12.52 7.60 -15.13
N PRO A 103 -11.25 7.87 -15.49
CA PRO A 103 -10.82 7.94 -16.89
C PRO A 103 -11.03 6.64 -17.66
N VAL A 104 -10.99 5.50 -16.96
CA VAL A 104 -11.28 4.17 -17.48
C VAL A 104 -12.40 3.54 -16.62
N PRO A 105 -13.66 3.50 -17.10
CA PRO A 105 -14.81 3.12 -16.29
C PRO A 105 -14.72 1.69 -15.72
N GLY A 106 -15.10 1.54 -14.45
CA GLY A 106 -15.14 0.23 -13.77
C GLY A 106 -13.76 -0.35 -13.45
N THR A 107 -12.69 0.44 -13.56
CA THR A 107 -11.32 0.02 -13.26
C THR A 107 -10.64 1.02 -12.30
N THR A 108 -9.63 0.55 -11.58
CA THR A 108 -8.67 1.43 -10.92
C THR A 108 -7.53 1.73 -11.88
N LEU A 109 -7.33 3.01 -12.20
CA LEU A 109 -6.24 3.45 -13.08
C LEU A 109 -4.90 3.45 -12.31
N ILE A 110 -3.89 2.82 -12.89
CA ILE A 110 -2.50 2.85 -12.42
C ILE A 110 -1.65 3.38 -13.57
N VAL A 111 -0.83 4.40 -13.32
CA VAL A 111 0.01 5.01 -14.35
C VAL A 111 1.46 4.99 -13.90
N ASP A 112 2.31 4.28 -14.65
CA ASP A 112 3.76 4.27 -14.47
C ASP A 112 4.41 5.17 -15.53
N LEU A 113 4.89 6.35 -15.13
CA LEU A 113 5.68 7.23 -16.00
C LEU A 113 7.17 6.89 -15.87
N SER A 114 7.72 6.29 -16.92
CA SER A 114 9.15 6.00 -17.05
C SER A 114 9.90 7.20 -17.66
N VAL A 115 10.87 7.74 -16.94
CA VAL A 115 11.77 8.80 -17.38
C VAL A 115 13.21 8.28 -17.50
N PRO A 116 13.91 8.56 -18.62
CA PRO A 116 15.31 8.18 -18.78
C PRO A 116 16.23 8.92 -17.79
N ALA A 117 17.43 8.38 -17.60
CA ALA A 117 18.51 9.11 -16.94
C ALA A 117 18.93 10.34 -17.77
N GLY A 118 19.39 11.39 -17.10
CA GLY A 118 20.03 12.57 -17.69
C GLY A 118 21.39 12.82 -17.05
N ASP A 119 22.04 13.92 -17.43
CA ASP A 119 23.42 14.22 -17.02
C ASP A 119 23.62 14.27 -15.49
N ASP A 120 22.64 14.83 -14.76
CA ASP A 120 22.66 14.94 -13.28
C ASP A 120 21.40 14.33 -12.63
N ARG A 121 20.73 13.41 -13.33
CA ARG A 121 19.51 12.78 -12.84
C ARG A 121 19.48 11.29 -13.15
N ALA A 122 19.23 10.50 -12.12
CA ALA A 122 18.97 9.06 -12.24
C ALA A 122 17.75 8.77 -13.14
N ALA A 123 17.62 7.55 -13.65
CA ALA A 123 16.38 7.11 -14.29
C ALA A 123 15.25 7.01 -13.25
N GLY A 124 13.99 7.05 -13.69
CA GLY A 124 12.84 7.04 -12.79
C GLY A 124 11.64 6.31 -13.35
N VAL A 125 10.88 5.66 -12.48
CA VAL A 125 9.48 5.29 -12.72
C VAL A 125 8.65 5.93 -11.62
N VAL A 126 7.67 6.74 -11.98
CA VAL A 126 6.87 7.49 -11.01
C VAL A 126 5.39 7.43 -11.34
N ASP A 127 4.53 7.42 -10.32
CA ASP A 127 3.11 7.69 -10.50
C ASP A 127 2.89 9.19 -10.77
N PRO A 128 2.53 9.61 -12.00
CA PRO A 128 2.35 11.02 -12.32
C PRO A 128 1.08 11.60 -11.70
N LEU A 129 0.15 10.77 -11.21
CA LEU A 129 -1.12 11.21 -10.62
C LEU A 129 -0.92 11.78 -9.21
N ASP A 130 0.08 11.31 -8.45
CA ASP A 130 0.49 11.90 -7.16
C ASP A 130 1.62 12.92 -7.37
N ALA A 131 1.28 14.21 -7.32
CA ALA A 131 2.25 15.30 -7.43
C ALA A 131 3.33 15.25 -6.33
N GLY A 132 3.01 14.79 -5.13
CA GLY A 132 3.97 14.65 -4.04
C GLY A 132 4.98 13.54 -4.28
N LEU A 133 4.58 12.42 -4.91
CA LEU A 133 5.51 11.37 -5.34
C LEU A 133 6.45 11.88 -6.45
N VAL A 134 5.93 12.67 -7.38
CA VAL A 134 6.75 13.31 -8.43
C VAL A 134 7.82 14.21 -7.83
N ASP A 135 7.46 15.06 -6.86
CA ASP A 135 8.41 15.97 -6.21
C ASP A 135 9.49 15.21 -5.41
N VAL A 136 9.12 14.14 -4.71
CA VAL A 136 10.06 13.28 -3.99
C VAL A 136 11.00 12.56 -4.95
N ALA A 137 10.45 11.99 -6.02
CA ALA A 137 11.23 11.31 -7.05
C ALA A 137 12.24 12.27 -7.72
N ASP A 138 11.84 13.51 -8.03
CA ASP A 138 12.75 14.49 -8.63
C ASP A 138 13.95 14.78 -7.71
N ARG A 139 13.72 15.03 -6.41
CA ARG A 139 14.81 15.26 -5.45
C ARG A 139 15.75 14.06 -5.32
N LEU A 140 15.20 12.87 -5.09
CA LEU A 140 15.99 11.64 -4.92
C LEU A 140 16.83 11.32 -6.16
N ARG A 141 16.33 11.61 -7.37
CA ARG A 141 17.07 11.36 -8.62
C ARG A 141 18.31 12.23 -8.78
N THR A 142 18.43 13.33 -8.05
CA THR A 142 19.61 14.22 -8.12
C THR A 142 20.77 13.77 -7.23
N GLU A 143 20.54 12.78 -6.36
CA GLU A 143 21.59 12.26 -5.50
C GLU A 143 22.59 11.41 -6.28
N SER A 144 23.88 11.72 -6.13
CA SER A 144 24.96 11.10 -6.92
C SER A 144 25.11 9.58 -6.76
N PHE A 145 24.64 9.02 -5.64
CA PHE A 145 24.66 7.57 -5.39
C PHE A 145 23.40 6.87 -5.93
N VAL A 146 22.45 7.59 -6.53
CA VAL A 146 21.19 7.03 -7.01
C VAL A 146 21.31 6.65 -8.48
N ARG A 147 21.09 5.37 -8.78
CA ARG A 147 21.03 4.86 -10.16
C ARG A 147 19.62 4.94 -10.74
N ALA A 148 18.63 4.62 -9.93
CA ALA A 148 17.23 4.66 -10.33
C ALA A 148 16.31 4.91 -9.13
N VAL A 149 15.16 5.53 -9.40
CA VAL A 149 14.07 5.71 -8.44
C VAL A 149 12.80 5.06 -8.97
N ARG A 150 12.09 4.32 -8.12
CA ARG A 150 10.72 3.89 -8.38
C ARG A 150 9.82 4.45 -7.28
N ALA A 151 8.89 5.33 -7.64
CA ALA A 151 7.98 5.97 -6.70
C ALA A 151 6.54 5.80 -7.19
N ASP A 152 5.88 4.75 -6.73
CA ASP A 152 4.48 4.47 -7.04
C ASP A 152 3.65 4.49 -5.76
N ARG A 153 2.32 4.39 -5.92
CA ARG A 153 1.35 4.37 -4.81
C ARG A 153 1.53 3.23 -3.79
N TYR A 154 2.46 2.31 -4.04
CA TYR A 154 2.72 1.18 -3.15
C TYR A 154 4.01 1.38 -2.36
N ALA A 155 5.05 1.94 -2.99
CA ALA A 155 6.31 2.20 -2.32
C ALA A 155 7.18 3.22 -3.08
N THR A 156 8.04 3.90 -2.33
CA THR A 156 9.20 4.61 -2.89
C THR A 156 10.47 3.79 -2.64
N ARG A 157 11.17 3.45 -3.72
CA ARG A 157 12.42 2.69 -3.72
C ARG A 157 13.51 3.45 -4.48
N VAL A 158 14.70 3.44 -3.91
CA VAL A 158 15.92 4.01 -4.48
C VAL A 158 16.91 2.88 -4.70
N THR A 159 17.28 2.65 -5.95
CA THR A 159 18.39 1.75 -6.28
C THR A 159 19.68 2.56 -6.25
N ALA A 160 20.53 2.28 -5.27
CA ALA A 160 21.77 2.97 -5.03
C ALA A 160 23.00 2.23 -5.59
N VAL A 161 24.00 2.99 -6.00
CA VAL A 161 25.32 2.58 -6.48
C VAL A 161 26.39 3.40 -5.78
N ASP A 162 27.55 2.81 -5.56
CA ASP A 162 28.72 3.49 -4.95
C ASP A 162 28.37 4.25 -3.66
N LEU A 163 27.62 3.59 -2.77
CA LEU A 163 27.18 4.15 -1.49
C LEU A 163 28.39 4.68 -0.69
N PRO A 164 28.40 5.97 -0.28
CA PRO A 164 29.49 6.52 0.51
C PRO A 164 29.55 5.89 1.91
N SER A 165 28.39 5.81 2.58
CA SER A 165 28.16 5.14 3.87
C SER A 165 26.65 5.06 4.10
N TRP A 166 26.19 4.15 4.95
CA TRP A 166 24.78 4.10 5.34
C TRP A 166 24.36 5.37 6.09
N THR A 167 25.23 5.90 6.96
CA THR A 167 24.95 7.15 7.70
C THR A 167 24.70 8.33 6.76
N ASP A 168 25.57 8.56 5.78
CA ASP A 168 25.41 9.69 4.85
C ASP A 168 24.24 9.51 3.89
N THR A 169 24.04 8.29 3.38
CA THR A 169 22.95 7.97 2.48
C THR A 169 21.59 8.15 3.15
N VAL A 170 21.40 7.56 4.35
CA VAL A 170 20.14 7.70 5.09
C VAL A 170 19.86 9.16 5.42
N ARG A 171 20.88 9.94 5.83
CA ARG A 171 20.73 11.37 6.11
C ARG A 171 20.22 12.16 4.90
N ARG A 172 20.76 11.89 3.71
CA ARG A 172 20.37 12.55 2.46
C ARG A 172 18.97 12.13 2.00
N VAL A 173 18.74 10.82 1.92
CA VAL A 173 17.44 10.25 1.56
C VAL A 173 16.34 10.76 2.48
N ARG A 174 16.56 10.80 3.80
CA ARG A 174 15.58 11.33 4.76
C ARG A 174 15.24 12.81 4.52
N ALA A 175 16.22 13.63 4.13
CA ALA A 175 15.99 15.03 3.81
C ALA A 175 15.15 15.18 2.54
N ASP A 176 15.44 14.39 1.50
CA ASP A 176 14.75 14.47 0.21
C ASP A 176 13.38 13.81 0.20
N ALA A 177 13.19 12.77 1.03
CA ALA A 177 11.94 12.05 1.15
C ALA A 177 10.79 12.92 1.69
N GLY A 178 11.09 14.07 2.30
CA GLY A 178 10.07 15.01 2.78
C GLY A 178 9.12 14.39 3.82
N GLY A 179 9.61 13.41 4.58
CA GLY A 179 8.80 12.64 5.53
C GLY A 179 8.06 11.46 4.92
N ARG A 180 8.37 10.98 3.71
CA ARG A 180 7.89 9.67 3.21
C ARG A 180 8.86 8.54 3.56
N SER A 181 8.37 7.31 3.67
CA SER A 181 9.24 6.13 3.79
C SER A 181 9.87 5.82 2.44
N VAL A 182 11.19 5.61 2.43
CA VAL A 182 11.96 5.29 1.21
C VAL A 182 12.83 4.08 1.49
N THR A 183 12.69 3.03 0.68
CA THR A 183 13.59 1.88 0.75
C THR A 183 14.82 2.13 -0.14
N VAL A 184 16.00 2.11 0.45
CA VAL A 184 17.28 2.20 -0.26
C VAL A 184 17.85 0.81 -0.49
N GLU A 185 18.02 0.44 -1.74
CA GLU A 185 18.53 -0.87 -2.17
C GLU A 185 19.95 -0.74 -2.72
N SER A 186 20.88 -1.57 -2.25
CA SER A 186 22.24 -1.65 -2.79
C SER A 186 22.77 -3.07 -2.73
N GLY A 187 22.87 -3.71 -3.90
CA GLY A 187 23.15 -5.13 -3.99
C GLY A 187 22.10 -5.95 -3.22
N ASP A 188 22.55 -6.78 -2.28
CA ASP A 188 21.67 -7.60 -1.42
C ASP A 188 21.18 -6.86 -0.15
N SER A 189 21.55 -5.59 0.00
CA SER A 189 21.13 -4.75 1.13
C SER A 189 19.88 -3.93 0.78
N SER A 190 19.00 -3.77 1.77
CA SER A 190 17.75 -3.01 1.68
C SER A 190 17.49 -2.31 3.01
N VAL A 191 17.51 -0.98 3.03
CA VAL A 191 17.30 -0.18 4.25
C VAL A 191 16.08 0.71 4.03
N GLU A 192 15.01 0.43 4.75
CA GLU A 192 13.85 1.31 4.84
C GLU A 192 14.19 2.53 5.71
N VAL A 193 14.06 3.72 5.11
CA VAL A 193 14.34 5.01 5.73
C VAL A 193 13.03 5.75 5.95
N ASP A 194 12.71 6.02 7.21
CA ASP A 194 11.63 6.93 7.59
C ASP A 194 12.19 8.16 8.32
N ALA A 195 11.31 8.97 8.91
CA ALA A 195 11.69 10.19 9.62
C ALA A 195 12.60 9.94 10.85
N LEU A 196 12.52 8.77 11.48
CA LEU A 196 13.21 8.45 12.73
C LEU A 196 14.15 7.24 12.62
N GLN A 197 13.89 6.32 11.71
CA GLN A 197 14.55 5.04 11.57
C GLN A 197 15.24 4.91 10.20
N PRO A 198 16.38 4.21 10.13
CA PRO A 198 17.21 3.79 11.27
C PRO A 198 17.85 5.00 11.97
N GLY A 199 18.16 4.86 13.25
CA GLY A 199 18.82 5.89 14.07
C GLY A 199 20.27 6.14 13.65
N GLN A 200 20.81 7.31 13.97
CA GLN A 200 22.17 7.68 13.57
C GLN A 200 23.23 6.78 14.25
N ALA A 201 23.01 6.43 15.52
CA ALA A 201 23.95 5.64 16.29
C ALA A 201 24.11 4.23 15.72
N VAL A 202 23.02 3.56 15.32
CA VAL A 202 23.08 2.22 14.72
C VAL A 202 23.75 2.26 13.33
N LEU A 203 23.44 3.27 12.51
CA LEU A 203 24.09 3.44 11.20
C LEU A 203 25.60 3.65 11.35
N GLY A 204 26.02 4.46 12.32
CA GLY A 204 27.43 4.67 12.63
C GLY A 204 28.17 3.40 13.10
N VAL A 205 27.47 2.45 13.72
CA VAL A 205 28.03 1.13 14.03
C VAL A 205 28.18 0.29 12.76
N LEU A 206 27.13 0.21 11.92
CA LEU A 206 27.15 -0.55 10.67
C LEU A 206 28.28 -0.11 9.73
N ASP A 207 28.48 1.20 9.60
CA ASP A 207 29.56 1.77 8.79
C ASP A 207 30.94 1.42 9.35
N ARG A 208 31.12 1.50 10.67
CA ARG A 208 32.41 1.21 11.33
C ARG A 208 32.81 -0.25 11.22
N VAL A 209 31.86 -1.16 11.34
CA VAL A 209 32.12 -2.61 11.27
C VAL A 209 32.17 -3.15 9.84
N GLY A 210 31.82 -2.32 8.85
CA GLY A 210 31.77 -2.72 7.44
C GLY A 210 30.70 -3.78 7.18
N ALA A 211 29.52 -3.60 7.76
CA ALA A 211 28.40 -4.51 7.62
C ALA A 211 27.99 -4.71 6.15
N ARG A 212 27.56 -5.93 5.82
CA ARG A 212 27.06 -6.33 4.49
C ARG A 212 25.68 -6.94 4.60
N ASP A 213 25.01 -7.10 3.46
CA ASP A 213 23.66 -7.70 3.37
C ASP A 213 22.69 -7.06 4.38
N VAL A 214 22.80 -5.73 4.53
CA VAL A 214 22.09 -4.98 5.56
C VAL A 214 20.63 -4.93 5.16
N ARG A 215 19.76 -5.52 5.98
CA ARG A 215 18.31 -5.42 5.84
C ARG A 215 17.77 -4.69 7.05
N SER A 216 17.17 -3.53 6.84
CA SER A 216 16.54 -2.76 7.90
C SER A 216 15.11 -2.45 7.49
N GLU A 217 14.17 -2.84 8.34
CA GLU A 217 12.74 -2.58 8.15
C GLU A 217 12.29 -1.63 9.27
N ALA A 218 11.60 -0.56 8.88
CA ALA A 218 11.03 0.36 9.86
C ALA A 218 9.85 -0.32 10.54
N GLY A 219 9.80 -0.21 11.86
CA GLY A 219 8.69 -0.76 12.63
C GLY A 219 7.41 0.02 12.41
N THR A 220 6.32 -0.54 12.91
CA THR A 220 5.00 0.10 12.98
C THR A 220 4.57 0.16 14.43
N ARG A 221 4.31 1.37 14.93
CA ARG A 221 3.69 1.50 16.26
C ARG A 221 2.17 1.28 16.21
N TYR A 222 1.59 1.47 15.03
CA TYR A 222 0.17 1.31 14.75
C TYR A 222 0.01 0.45 13.50
N ASP A 223 -1.08 -0.31 13.43
CA ASP A 223 -1.39 -1.19 12.30
C ASP A 223 -1.29 -0.44 10.95
N ARG A 224 -0.46 -0.96 10.03
CA ARG A 224 -0.27 -0.44 8.66
C ARG A 224 -1.24 -1.08 7.66
N SER A 225 -1.97 -2.12 8.06
CA SER A 225 -2.94 -2.82 7.20
C SER A 225 -4.27 -3.06 7.94
N VAL A 226 -5.16 -3.86 7.35
CA VAL A 226 -6.43 -4.27 7.99
C VAL A 226 -6.23 -5.58 8.78
N ASP A 227 -5.07 -6.22 8.61
CA ASP A 227 -4.72 -7.55 9.12
C ASP A 227 -3.40 -7.55 9.93
N GLY A 228 -2.80 -6.38 10.16
CA GLY A 228 -1.46 -6.23 10.74
C GLY A 228 -1.49 -5.88 12.23
N GLY A 229 -0.50 -6.34 12.98
CA GLY A 229 -0.25 -5.79 14.32
C GLY A 229 0.72 -4.60 14.24
N PRO A 230 0.90 -3.84 15.34
CA PRO A 230 2.14 -3.12 15.54
C PRO A 230 3.32 -4.10 15.40
N ALA A 231 4.35 -3.69 14.67
CA ALA A 231 5.54 -4.46 14.36
C ALA A 231 6.78 -3.75 14.88
N ARG A 232 7.67 -4.49 15.51
CA ARG A 232 8.95 -3.96 15.98
C ARG A 232 9.86 -3.66 14.77
N PRO A 233 10.61 -2.55 14.78
CA PRO A 233 11.66 -2.31 13.80
C PRO A 233 12.71 -3.42 13.87
N SER A 234 13.25 -3.82 12.72
CA SER A 234 14.21 -4.92 12.66
C SER A 234 15.44 -4.59 11.82
N LEU A 235 16.60 -5.06 12.27
CA LEU A 235 17.89 -4.94 11.59
C LEU A 235 18.51 -6.32 11.44
N ARG A 236 18.90 -6.68 10.22
CA ARG A 236 19.70 -7.86 9.92
C ARG A 236 20.94 -7.44 9.16
N ALA A 237 22.08 -8.03 9.47
CA ALA A 237 23.31 -7.75 8.75
C ALA A 237 24.31 -8.90 8.86
N THR A 238 25.11 -9.07 7.82
CA THR A 238 26.32 -9.89 7.84
C THR A 238 27.48 -9.05 8.36
N VAL A 239 28.15 -9.51 9.43
CA VAL A 239 29.26 -8.80 10.07
C VAL A 239 30.45 -9.74 10.32
N PRO A 240 31.69 -9.21 10.36
CA PRO A 240 32.88 -10.05 10.58
C PRO A 240 32.89 -10.77 11.94
N ASP A 241 32.46 -10.09 13.00
CA ASP A 241 32.39 -10.62 14.37
C ASP A 241 31.01 -10.29 14.97
N PRO A 242 30.04 -11.23 14.87
CA PRO A 242 28.68 -11.02 15.38
C PRO A 242 28.63 -10.79 16.89
N ALA A 243 29.46 -11.49 17.68
CA ALA A 243 29.43 -11.39 19.13
C ALA A 243 29.98 -10.02 19.60
N ALA A 244 31.11 -9.58 19.05
CA ALA A 244 31.65 -8.27 19.37
C ALA A 244 30.73 -7.13 18.89
N THR A 245 30.15 -7.26 17.69
CA THR A 245 29.22 -6.26 17.15
C THR A 245 27.93 -6.20 17.98
N ALA A 246 27.38 -7.35 18.39
CA ALA A 246 26.20 -7.41 19.26
C ALA A 246 26.47 -6.75 20.62
N ALA A 247 27.67 -6.93 21.19
CA ALA A 247 28.05 -6.25 22.44
C ALA A 247 28.10 -4.72 22.28
N VAL A 248 28.53 -4.22 21.12
CA VAL A 248 28.45 -2.78 20.81
C VAL A 248 27.00 -2.34 20.69
N LEU A 249 26.18 -3.02 19.88
CA LEU A 249 24.75 -2.70 19.69
C LEU A 249 23.95 -2.75 21.01
N ALA A 250 24.27 -3.67 21.92
CA ALA A 250 23.67 -3.76 23.25
C ALA A 250 23.90 -2.51 24.12
N THR A 251 24.89 -1.68 23.77
CA THR A 251 25.22 -0.41 24.45
C THR A 251 24.97 0.82 23.57
N THR A 252 24.59 0.62 22.31
CA THR A 252 24.26 1.69 21.37
C THR A 252 22.85 2.19 21.66
N PRO A 253 22.64 3.51 21.81
CA PRO A 253 21.29 4.03 22.05
C PRO A 253 20.37 3.74 20.87
N ASP A 254 19.11 3.47 21.19
CA ASP A 254 18.01 3.48 20.21
C ASP A 254 17.27 4.80 20.38
N GLU A 255 17.63 5.80 19.56
CA GLU A 255 17.17 7.17 19.78
C GLU A 255 15.64 7.30 19.71
N ALA A 256 15.00 6.52 18.84
CA ALA A 256 13.55 6.53 18.69
C ALA A 256 12.86 5.81 19.86
N ALA A 257 13.39 4.68 20.32
CA ALA A 257 12.84 3.98 21.47
C ALA A 257 13.08 4.71 22.80
N GLU A 258 14.22 5.39 22.95
CA GLU A 258 14.54 6.21 24.12
C GLU A 258 13.70 7.48 24.19
N ALA A 259 13.39 8.08 23.03
CA ALA A 259 12.41 9.15 22.93
C ALA A 259 10.95 8.66 23.15
N GLY A 260 10.76 7.35 23.28
CA GLY A 260 9.45 6.73 23.42
C GLY A 260 8.58 6.93 22.19
N THR A 261 9.17 7.15 21.00
CA THR A 261 8.45 7.40 19.75
C THR A 261 8.27 6.13 18.92
N ALA A 262 9.15 5.14 19.02
CA ALA A 262 9.00 3.84 18.36
C ALA A 262 9.28 2.66 19.34
N PRO A 263 8.82 1.44 19.03
CA PRO A 263 9.30 0.24 19.70
C PRO A 263 10.82 0.08 19.49
N ARG A 264 11.51 -0.52 20.45
CA ARG A 264 12.95 -0.77 20.40
C ARG A 264 13.32 -1.70 19.26
N THR A 265 14.36 -1.35 18.50
CA THR A 265 14.80 -2.10 17.32
C THR A 265 15.39 -3.45 17.73
N ALA A 266 14.90 -4.54 17.14
CA ALA A 266 15.53 -5.86 17.25
C ALA A 266 16.62 -6.02 16.20
N PHE A 267 17.70 -6.72 16.53
CA PHE A 267 18.76 -7.04 15.59
C PHE A 267 19.08 -8.54 15.53
N SER A 268 19.50 -9.01 14.35
CA SER A 268 20.01 -10.36 14.11
C SER A 268 21.24 -10.28 13.20
N LEU A 269 22.40 -10.63 13.75
CA LEU A 269 23.70 -10.49 13.10
C LEU A 269 24.24 -11.86 12.69
N THR A 270 24.59 -12.01 11.42
CA THR A 270 25.15 -13.27 10.89
C THR A 270 26.66 -13.15 10.68
N GLY A 271 27.41 -14.15 11.11
CA GLY A 271 28.85 -14.25 10.87
C GLY A 271 29.20 -15.02 9.60
N PRO A 272 30.50 -15.08 9.22
CA PRO A 272 30.97 -15.85 8.07
C PRO A 272 30.72 -17.37 8.17
N GLY A 273 30.41 -17.88 9.36
CA GLY A 273 30.00 -19.29 9.58
C GLY A 273 28.55 -19.60 9.21
N GLY A 274 27.78 -18.64 8.69
CA GLY A 274 26.38 -18.81 8.33
C GLY A 274 25.44 -18.77 9.55
N ALA A 275 24.25 -19.36 9.42
CA ALA A 275 23.17 -19.24 10.40
C ALA A 275 23.50 -19.80 11.80
N GLU A 276 24.48 -20.69 11.92
CA GLU A 276 24.96 -21.22 13.21
C GLU A 276 25.77 -20.19 14.03
N ALA A 277 26.22 -19.11 13.40
CA ALA A 277 26.93 -18.00 14.02
C ALA A 277 26.03 -16.74 14.13
N THR A 278 24.72 -16.93 14.27
CA THR A 278 23.76 -15.82 14.42
C THR A 278 23.75 -15.32 15.87
N THR A 279 23.87 -14.01 16.06
CA THR A 279 23.70 -13.35 17.37
C THR A 279 22.55 -12.37 17.30
N GLU A 280 21.60 -12.49 18.24
CA GLU A 280 20.39 -11.70 18.28
C GLU A 280 20.32 -10.85 19.55
N GLY A 281 19.58 -9.75 19.48
CA GLY A 281 19.38 -8.86 20.62
C GLY A 281 18.50 -7.66 20.30
N LEU A 282 18.47 -6.73 21.25
CA LEU A 282 17.71 -5.49 21.16
C LEU A 282 18.66 -4.31 21.33
N LEU A 283 18.51 -3.29 20.50
CA LEU A 283 19.38 -2.13 20.49
C LEU A 283 19.34 -1.42 21.86
N GLY A 284 20.51 -1.18 22.45
CA GLY A 284 20.63 -0.50 23.75
C GLY A 284 20.19 -1.32 24.97
N LEU A 285 20.00 -2.64 24.84
CA LEU A 285 19.75 -3.54 25.98
C LEU A 285 20.83 -4.62 26.09
N PRO A 286 21.15 -5.08 27.32
CA PRO A 286 22.05 -6.21 27.52
C PRO A 286 21.62 -7.44 26.71
N LEU A 287 22.58 -8.18 26.16
CA LEU A 287 22.30 -9.41 25.42
C LEU A 287 21.53 -10.42 26.29
N GLY A 288 20.51 -11.05 25.71
CA GLY A 288 19.61 -11.96 26.42
C GLY A 288 18.52 -11.28 27.25
N SER A 289 18.36 -9.95 27.15
CA SER A 289 17.21 -9.25 27.73
C SER A 289 15.90 -9.79 27.17
N ALA A 290 14.89 -9.90 28.03
CA ALA A 290 13.54 -10.22 27.58
C ALA A 290 12.99 -9.11 26.67
N GLU A 291 12.12 -9.49 25.75
CA GLU A 291 11.50 -8.53 24.84
C GLU A 291 10.63 -7.51 25.63
N PRO A 292 10.82 -6.20 25.41
CA PRO A 292 10.00 -5.17 26.03
C PRO A 292 8.54 -5.22 25.55
N GLN A 293 7.61 -4.92 26.45
CA GLN A 293 6.19 -4.73 26.13
C GLN A 293 5.93 -3.30 25.58
N ASP A 294 6.76 -2.84 24.65
CA ASP A 294 6.72 -1.48 24.08
C ASP A 294 5.86 -1.38 22.80
N LEU A 295 5.39 -2.52 22.27
CA LEU A 295 4.36 -2.56 21.23
C LEU A 295 2.97 -2.14 21.75
N GLU A 296 2.74 -2.26 23.06
CA GLU A 296 1.49 -1.88 23.74
C GLU A 296 1.57 -0.47 24.37
N ALA A 297 2.62 0.30 24.07
CA ALA A 297 2.92 1.57 24.74
C ALA A 297 1.79 2.60 24.59
N PRO A 298 1.54 3.45 25.62
CA PRO A 298 0.51 4.46 25.57
C PRO A 298 0.72 5.41 24.38
N ALA A 299 -0.39 5.88 23.81
CA ALA A 299 -0.40 6.79 22.67
C ALA A 299 0.50 8.01 22.96
N LEU A 300 1.33 8.38 21.98
CA LEU A 300 2.07 9.65 22.03
C LEU A 300 1.08 10.82 22.18
N PRO A 301 1.51 11.97 22.74
CA PRO A 301 0.68 13.17 22.75
C PRO A 301 0.21 13.48 21.32
N TRP A 302 -1.09 13.33 21.10
CA TRP A 302 -1.73 13.46 19.80
C TRP A 302 -2.59 14.72 19.81
N ALA A 303 -2.44 15.55 18.79
CA ALA A 303 -3.31 16.68 18.53
C ALA A 303 -4.33 16.26 17.46
N PRO A 304 -5.63 16.17 17.80
CA PRO A 304 -6.64 15.81 16.81
C PRO A 304 -6.75 16.86 15.71
N ALA A 305 -6.75 16.39 14.45
CA ALA A 305 -7.14 17.18 13.30
C ALA A 305 -8.66 17.41 13.31
N ASP A 306 -9.13 18.41 12.57
CA ASP A 306 -10.56 18.63 12.39
C ASP A 306 -11.12 17.56 11.45
N VAL A 307 -11.87 16.62 12.03
CA VAL A 307 -12.55 15.53 11.32
C VAL A 307 -14.07 15.64 11.38
N THR A 308 -14.59 16.87 11.41
CA THR A 308 -16.03 17.11 11.55
C THR A 308 -16.83 16.49 10.39
N ALA A 309 -16.33 16.59 9.15
CA ALA A 309 -16.99 16.04 7.98
C ALA A 309 -16.98 14.49 8.00
N GLU A 310 -15.83 13.91 8.34
CA GLU A 310 -15.61 12.47 8.46
C GLU A 310 -16.48 11.89 9.58
N THR A 311 -16.60 12.59 10.70
CA THR A 311 -17.45 12.20 11.84
C THR A 311 -18.91 12.11 11.43
N GLU A 312 -19.40 13.09 10.67
CA GLU A 312 -20.77 13.07 10.19
C GLU A 312 -20.99 11.98 9.14
N ALA A 313 -20.01 11.75 8.27
CA ALA A 313 -20.05 10.69 7.27
C ALA A 313 -20.15 9.30 7.92
N VAL A 314 -19.26 8.96 8.86
CA VAL A 314 -19.31 7.64 9.54
C VAL A 314 -20.55 7.50 10.42
N ARG A 315 -21.00 8.59 11.07
CA ARG A 315 -22.24 8.59 11.87
C ARG A 315 -23.44 8.29 11.00
N SER A 316 -23.60 9.00 9.88
CA SER A 316 -24.70 8.81 8.94
C SER A 316 -24.70 7.39 8.37
N PHE A 317 -23.53 6.87 8.00
CA PHE A 317 -23.39 5.52 7.48
C PHE A 317 -23.75 4.44 8.52
N ALA A 318 -23.27 4.59 9.76
CA ALA A 318 -23.62 3.70 10.86
C ALA A 318 -25.13 3.78 11.20
N ALA A 319 -25.72 4.98 11.21
CA ALA A 319 -27.15 5.17 11.46
C ALA A 319 -28.02 4.50 10.38
N GLN A 320 -27.64 4.63 9.10
CA GLN A 320 -28.30 3.90 8.01
C GLN A 320 -28.16 2.39 8.18
N SER A 321 -27.00 1.90 8.60
CA SER A 321 -26.76 0.48 8.88
C SER A 321 -27.67 -0.02 10.01
N VAL A 322 -27.79 0.74 11.11
CA VAL A 322 -28.72 0.45 12.21
C VAL A 322 -30.16 0.39 11.69
N GLU A 323 -30.61 1.37 10.90
CA GLU A 323 -31.98 1.40 10.36
C GLU A 323 -32.30 0.14 9.53
N ARG A 324 -31.33 -0.37 8.76
CA ARG A 324 -31.49 -1.57 7.93
C ARG A 324 -31.73 -2.84 8.73
N THR A 325 -31.28 -2.88 9.98
CA THR A 325 -31.60 -3.99 10.89
C THR A 325 -33.08 -4.02 11.28
N GLY A 326 -33.78 -2.88 11.22
CA GLY A 326 -35.15 -2.73 11.70
C GLY A 326 -35.28 -2.67 13.23
N VAL A 327 -34.18 -2.51 13.96
CA VAL A 327 -34.16 -2.31 15.42
C VAL A 327 -33.45 -1.01 15.73
N ALA A 328 -34.05 -0.19 16.59
CA ALA A 328 -33.43 1.06 17.02
C ALA A 328 -32.21 0.77 17.89
N ALA A 329 -31.10 1.44 17.60
CA ALA A 329 -29.88 1.42 18.39
C ALA A 329 -29.23 2.79 18.36
N GLU A 330 -28.50 3.12 19.41
CA GLU A 330 -27.71 4.34 19.48
C GLU A 330 -26.41 4.18 18.71
N VAL A 331 -26.02 5.22 17.98
CA VAL A 331 -24.72 5.32 17.30
C VAL A 331 -23.85 6.27 18.09
N THR A 332 -22.73 5.77 18.61
CA THR A 332 -21.73 6.58 19.29
C THR A 332 -20.59 6.90 18.34
N THR A 333 -20.09 8.14 18.40
CA THR A 333 -18.92 8.55 17.60
C THR A 333 -17.75 8.89 18.51
N THR A 334 -16.57 8.43 18.14
CA THR A 334 -15.29 8.78 18.78
C THR A 334 -14.28 9.19 17.71
N ILE A 335 -13.20 9.82 18.15
CA ILE A 335 -12.04 10.14 17.32
C ILE A 335 -10.84 9.40 17.89
N GLU A 336 -10.04 8.82 17.01
CA GLU A 336 -8.84 8.08 17.41
C GLU A 336 -7.69 8.36 16.45
N PRO A 337 -6.44 8.24 16.93
CA PRO A 337 -5.28 8.34 16.06
C PRO A 337 -5.26 7.19 15.05
N CYS A 338 -4.77 7.48 13.84
CA CYS A 338 -4.61 6.49 12.77
C CYS A 338 -3.32 6.72 11.99
N ALA A 339 -2.86 5.68 11.29
CA ALA A 339 -1.83 5.80 10.28
C ALA A 339 -2.43 6.39 8.98
N VAL A 340 -1.81 7.43 8.44
CA VAL A 340 -2.24 8.08 7.20
C VAL A 340 -1.86 7.25 5.96
N GLY A 341 -2.77 6.38 5.53
CA GLY A 341 -2.60 5.56 4.32
C GLY A 341 -1.58 4.42 4.47
N ARG A 342 -1.42 3.60 3.41
CA ARG A 342 -0.39 2.54 3.35
C ARG A 342 1.03 3.08 3.40
N GLU A 343 1.21 4.35 3.05
CA GLU A 343 2.50 5.06 3.03
C GLU A 343 2.80 5.82 4.33
N ALA A 344 1.93 5.75 5.34
CA ALA A 344 2.20 6.42 6.60
C ALA A 344 3.47 5.89 7.25
N LEU A 345 4.33 6.84 7.61
CA LEU A 345 5.51 6.60 8.44
C LEU A 345 5.11 5.83 9.70
N GLY A 346 6.04 5.06 10.27
CA GLY A 346 5.81 4.31 11.51
C GLY A 346 5.16 5.11 12.66
N ASN A 347 5.24 6.45 12.61
CA ASN A 347 4.68 7.40 13.58
C ASN A 347 3.84 8.55 12.99
N GLU A 348 3.47 8.51 11.70
CA GLU A 348 2.58 9.54 11.14
C GLU A 348 1.16 9.36 11.69
N GLN A 349 0.76 10.32 12.52
CA GLN A 349 -0.54 10.34 13.17
C GLN A 349 -1.48 11.23 12.38
N GLY A 350 -2.50 10.62 11.78
CA GLY A 350 -3.71 11.34 11.42
C GLY A 350 -4.80 11.12 12.45
N THR A 351 -5.96 11.69 12.17
CA THR A 351 -7.18 11.53 12.95
C THR A 351 -8.20 10.80 12.10
N ARG A 352 -8.84 9.77 12.66
CA ARG A 352 -10.02 9.18 12.05
C ARG A 352 -11.21 9.29 13.00
N ALA A 353 -12.37 9.47 12.42
CA ALA A 353 -13.62 9.32 13.12
C ALA A 353 -14.06 7.85 13.07
N VAL A 354 -14.61 7.37 14.19
CA VAL A 354 -15.18 6.04 14.31
C VAL A 354 -16.60 6.16 14.82
N ALA A 355 -17.55 5.57 14.10
CA ALA A 355 -18.89 5.35 14.59
C ALA A 355 -19.06 3.90 14.99
N SER A 356 -19.65 3.66 16.16
CA SER A 356 -19.95 2.32 16.66
C SER A 356 -21.40 2.22 17.12
N ALA A 357 -21.97 1.02 16.99
CA ALA A 357 -23.31 0.70 17.47
C ALA A 357 -23.40 -0.76 17.89
N VAL A 358 -24.18 -1.04 18.93
CA VAL A 358 -24.62 -2.40 19.27
C VAL A 358 -26.12 -2.45 19.08
N VAL A 359 -26.55 -3.17 18.05
CA VAL A 359 -27.96 -3.30 17.67
C VAL A 359 -28.55 -4.53 18.35
N PRO A 360 -29.53 -4.37 19.27
CA PRO A 360 -30.11 -5.48 20.03
C PRO A 360 -31.14 -6.26 19.21
N VAL A 361 -30.69 -6.90 18.12
CA VAL A 361 -31.56 -7.54 17.12
C VAL A 361 -32.44 -8.64 17.71
N PHE A 362 -32.00 -9.30 18.79
CA PHE A 362 -32.76 -10.38 19.44
C PHE A 362 -34.04 -9.91 20.15
N THR A 363 -34.23 -8.59 20.29
CA THR A 363 -35.51 -8.03 20.74
C THR A 363 -36.63 -8.22 19.72
N ARG A 364 -36.28 -8.43 18.45
CA ARG A 364 -37.23 -8.53 17.32
C ARG A 364 -37.05 -9.82 16.50
N TYR A 365 -35.84 -10.35 16.43
CA TYR A 365 -35.49 -11.51 15.62
C TYR A 365 -35.03 -12.68 16.48
N ARG A 366 -35.22 -13.92 16.00
CA ARG A 366 -34.73 -15.13 16.70
C ARG A 366 -33.25 -15.40 16.45
N ASP A 367 -32.74 -14.89 15.33
CA ASP A 367 -31.36 -14.97 14.90
C ASP A 367 -30.90 -13.61 14.38
N ALA A 368 -29.59 -13.43 14.27
CA ALA A 368 -28.99 -12.21 13.77
C ALA A 368 -28.76 -12.24 12.24
N GLN A 369 -29.03 -13.37 11.56
CA GLN A 369 -28.64 -13.55 10.16
C GLN A 369 -29.38 -12.58 9.24
N VAL A 370 -30.71 -12.49 9.38
CA VAL A 370 -31.52 -11.61 8.51
C VAL A 370 -31.14 -10.13 8.67
N PRO A 371 -30.98 -9.58 9.88
CA PRO A 371 -30.47 -8.22 10.06
C PRO A 371 -29.03 -8.04 9.55
N PHE A 372 -28.16 -9.04 9.76
CA PHE A 372 -26.77 -9.03 9.29
C PHE A 372 -26.69 -8.89 7.76
N ASP A 373 -27.41 -9.75 7.03
CA ASP A 373 -27.42 -9.75 5.56
C ASP A 373 -27.92 -8.42 4.97
N ARG A 374 -28.83 -7.73 5.67
CA ARG A 374 -29.35 -6.42 5.23
C ARG A 374 -28.32 -5.32 5.39
N VAL A 375 -27.53 -5.36 6.46
CA VAL A 375 -26.45 -4.40 6.71
C VAL A 375 -25.37 -4.59 5.66
N THR A 376 -24.88 -5.83 5.49
CA THR A 376 -23.80 -6.11 4.53
C THR A 376 -24.22 -5.85 3.08
N ALA A 377 -25.47 -6.14 2.69
CA ALA A 377 -25.98 -5.75 1.38
C ALA A 377 -25.97 -4.23 1.15
N THR A 378 -26.21 -3.44 2.21
CA THR A 378 -26.13 -1.98 2.14
C THR A 378 -24.69 -1.51 1.99
N TRP A 379 -23.74 -2.18 2.64
CA TRP A 379 -22.31 -1.88 2.53
C TRP A 379 -21.78 -2.21 1.14
N THR A 380 -22.17 -3.36 0.56
CA THR A 380 -21.87 -3.69 -0.83
C THR A 380 -22.42 -2.64 -1.79
N ALA A 381 -23.67 -2.21 -1.60
CA ALA A 381 -24.27 -1.17 -2.44
C ALA A 381 -23.58 0.19 -2.31
N ALA A 382 -22.92 0.45 -1.18
CA ALA A 382 -22.14 1.66 -0.93
C ALA A 382 -20.70 1.57 -1.45
N GLY A 383 -20.29 0.44 -2.04
CA GLY A 383 -18.93 0.26 -2.59
C GLY A 383 -17.91 -0.31 -1.60
N LEU A 384 -18.37 -0.93 -0.49
CA LEU A 384 -17.50 -1.70 0.38
C LEU A 384 -17.44 -3.17 -0.07
N THR A 385 -16.24 -3.73 -0.06
CA THR A 385 -15.96 -5.14 -0.34
C THR A 385 -15.52 -5.85 0.94
N MET A 386 -15.85 -7.14 1.07
CA MET A 386 -15.45 -7.93 2.24
C MET A 386 -13.97 -8.29 2.10
N SER A 387 -13.14 -7.77 3.00
CA SER A 387 -11.69 -7.98 2.99
C SER A 387 -11.22 -9.14 3.86
N GLY A 388 -12.02 -9.54 4.84
CA GLY A 388 -11.63 -10.61 5.75
C GLY A 388 -12.76 -11.14 6.60
N ARG A 389 -12.56 -12.34 7.15
CA ARG A 389 -13.44 -12.94 8.14
C ARG A 389 -12.63 -13.70 9.18
N ALA A 390 -12.82 -13.36 10.45
CA ALA A 390 -12.18 -14.04 11.56
C ALA A 390 -13.11 -14.16 12.76
N SER A 391 -13.32 -15.37 13.27
CA SER A 391 -14.07 -15.61 14.53
C SER A 391 -15.47 -14.95 14.60
N GLY A 392 -16.18 -14.89 13.46
CA GLY A 392 -17.52 -14.27 13.36
C GLY A 392 -17.54 -12.75 13.24
N LEU A 393 -16.36 -12.12 13.06
CA LEU A 393 -16.19 -10.74 12.62
C LEU A 393 -15.99 -10.74 11.10
N ASP A 394 -16.78 -9.96 10.39
CA ASP A 394 -16.59 -9.68 8.97
C ASP A 394 -15.99 -8.28 8.83
N LEU A 395 -14.91 -8.20 8.06
CA LEU A 395 -14.16 -6.98 7.77
C LEU A 395 -14.50 -6.51 6.36
N TRP A 396 -14.74 -5.22 6.23
CA TRP A 396 -15.15 -4.57 4.99
C TRP A 396 -14.30 -3.33 4.73
N THR A 397 -13.90 -3.13 3.49
CA THR A 397 -13.05 -2.02 3.05
C THR A 397 -13.66 -1.34 1.83
N ALA A 398 -13.54 -0.03 1.74
CA ALA A 398 -13.91 0.71 0.53
C ALA A 398 -12.72 0.74 -0.44
N ASP A 399 -12.98 0.46 -1.72
CA ASP A 399 -11.94 0.53 -2.76
C ASP A 399 -11.58 2.00 -3.08
N ASP A 400 -12.58 2.88 -3.07
CA ASP A 400 -12.43 4.33 -3.09
C ASP A 400 -13.28 4.96 -1.97
N PRO A 401 -12.67 5.45 -0.89
CA PRO A 401 -13.41 6.04 0.22
C PRO A 401 -13.86 7.48 -0.04
N THR A 402 -13.39 8.13 -1.11
CA THR A 402 -13.63 9.55 -1.42
C THR A 402 -15.12 9.91 -1.54
N PRO A 403 -16.00 9.08 -2.16
CA PRO A 403 -17.41 9.44 -2.35
C PRO A 403 -18.25 9.51 -1.07
N HIS A 404 -17.84 8.82 0.01
CA HIS A 404 -18.64 8.68 1.22
C HIS A 404 -17.86 8.85 2.53
N GLY A 405 -16.55 9.11 2.48
CA GLY A 405 -15.70 9.37 3.65
C GLY A 405 -15.47 8.17 4.58
N VAL A 406 -15.96 6.99 4.21
CA VAL A 406 -15.83 5.73 4.96
C VAL A 406 -14.73 4.89 4.33
N ALA A 407 -13.71 4.54 5.11
CA ALA A 407 -12.60 3.72 4.66
C ALA A 407 -12.83 2.22 4.92
N SER A 408 -13.44 1.89 6.06
CA SER A 408 -13.70 0.50 6.43
C SER A 408 -14.89 0.39 7.38
N ALA A 409 -15.45 -0.81 7.44
CA ALA A 409 -16.45 -1.18 8.42
C ALA A 409 -16.21 -2.61 8.91
N ASP A 410 -16.65 -2.92 10.12
CA ASP A 410 -16.71 -4.29 10.61
C ASP A 410 -18.04 -4.57 11.28
N ILE A 411 -18.48 -5.82 11.13
CA ILE A 411 -19.74 -6.32 11.67
C ILE A 411 -19.50 -7.64 12.36
N ARG A 412 -20.05 -7.79 13.57
CA ARG A 412 -19.94 -9.01 14.35
C ARG A 412 -21.25 -9.38 15.02
N GLY A 413 -21.61 -10.65 14.95
CA GLY A 413 -22.62 -11.24 15.82
C GLY A 413 -22.08 -11.40 17.25
N THR A 414 -22.81 -10.87 18.23
CA THR A 414 -22.51 -10.95 19.66
C THR A 414 -23.71 -11.54 20.41
N THR A 415 -23.55 -11.82 21.70
CA THR A 415 -24.68 -12.23 22.57
C THR A 415 -25.71 -11.12 22.76
N GLU A 416 -25.30 -9.86 22.59
CA GLU A 416 -26.16 -8.68 22.76
C GLU A 416 -26.88 -8.28 21.46
N GLY A 417 -26.45 -8.83 20.32
CA GLY A 417 -27.02 -8.55 19.00
C GLY A 417 -25.92 -8.38 17.96
N ILE A 418 -26.03 -7.37 17.10
CA ILE A 418 -25.03 -7.07 16.07
C ILE A 418 -24.19 -5.87 16.50
N SER A 419 -22.87 -6.04 16.58
CA SER A 419 -21.93 -4.94 16.76
C SER A 419 -21.45 -4.43 15.41
N LEU A 420 -21.44 -3.11 15.25
CA LEU A 420 -20.99 -2.40 14.06
C LEU A 420 -19.90 -1.41 14.45
N HIS A 421 -18.83 -1.35 13.67
CA HIS A 421 -17.88 -0.25 13.69
C HIS A 421 -17.64 0.25 12.27
N VAL A 422 -17.62 1.56 12.09
CA VAL A 422 -17.42 2.24 10.81
C VAL A 422 -16.32 3.26 11.01
N ARG A 423 -15.30 3.24 10.15
CA ARG A 423 -14.11 4.07 10.28
C ARG A 423 -13.95 4.96 9.05
N SER A 424 -13.62 6.22 9.29
CA SER A 424 -13.33 7.17 8.21
C SER A 424 -11.94 6.93 7.63
N VAL A 425 -11.64 7.63 6.53
CA VAL A 425 -10.26 7.87 6.12
C VAL A 425 -9.49 8.57 7.24
N CYS A 426 -8.17 8.40 7.22
CA CYS A 426 -7.28 9.07 8.14
C CYS A 426 -6.97 10.48 7.61
N ALA A 427 -7.43 11.52 8.30
CA ALA A 427 -7.19 12.92 7.96
C ALA A 427 -5.91 13.43 8.65
N ARG A 428 -5.20 14.39 8.04
CA ARG A 428 -4.01 15.04 8.60
C ARG A 428 -4.32 16.40 9.19
#